data_AF-A0A954R6I1-F1
#
_entry.id   AF-A0A954R6I1-F1
#
_cell.length_a   1.000
_cell.length_b   1.000
_cell.length_c   1.000
_cell.angle_alpha   90.00
_cell.angle_beta   90.00
_cell.angle_gamma   90.00
#
_symmetry.space_group_name_H-M   'P 1'
#
loop_
_entity.id
_entity.type
_entity.pdbx_description
1 polymer ?
#
loop_
_entity_poly.entity_id
_entity_poly.type
_entity_poly.pdbx_seq_one_letter_code
_entity_poly.pdbx_strand_id
1 'polypeptide(L)'
;MQIGYCTNVHAGVGLEQTQANLSQHAVEVKRLVSPDAPMPVGLWLSNATAAELMQAERLPQFAAWLADEGLLPYTLNGFPYGDFHQPVVKHRAYEPA
;
A
#
# COMPACT_ATOMS: atom_id res chain seq x y z
N MET A 1 -10.94 -20.24 5.89
CA MET A 1 -9.80 -19.89 5.01
C MET A 1 -9.86 -18.40 4.77
N GLN A 2 -8.76 -17.68 4.96
CA GLN A 2 -8.72 -16.21 4.83
C GLN A 2 -7.92 -15.85 3.57
N ILE A 3 -8.50 -15.00 2.71
CA ILE A 3 -7.89 -14.52 1.46
C ILE A 3 -7.48 -13.07 1.68
N GLY A 4 -6.27 -12.70 1.27
CA GLY A 4 -5.80 -11.33 1.32
C GLY A 4 -5.17 -10.90 0.00
N TYR A 5 -4.98 -9.59 -0.16
CA TYR A 5 -4.38 -9.01 -1.36
C TYR A 5 -3.05 -8.33 -1.04
N CYS A 6 -2.00 -8.70 -1.78
CA CYS A 6 -0.68 -8.09 -1.63
C CYS A 6 -0.47 -7.02 -2.71
N THR A 7 -0.13 -5.79 -2.31
CA THR A 7 0.04 -4.67 -3.25
C THR A 7 1.48 -4.49 -3.76
N ASN A 8 2.40 -5.41 -3.45
CA ASN A 8 3.82 -5.31 -3.81
C ASN A 8 4.11 -5.18 -5.31
N VAL A 9 3.17 -5.60 -6.17
CA VAL A 9 3.31 -5.49 -7.64
C VAL A 9 2.93 -4.10 -8.19
N HIS A 10 2.35 -3.24 -7.35
CA HIS A 10 1.87 -1.91 -7.73
C HIS A 10 2.80 -0.84 -7.19
N ALA A 11 3.58 -0.22 -8.08
CA ALA A 11 4.33 0.97 -7.71
C ALA A 11 3.38 2.11 -7.35
N GLY A 12 3.63 2.74 -6.20
CA GLY A 12 3.04 4.02 -5.83
C GLY A 12 4.14 4.95 -5.33
N VAL A 13 4.43 6.02 -6.06
CA VAL A 13 5.26 7.12 -5.55
C VAL A 13 4.31 8.11 -4.89
N GLY A 14 4.28 8.12 -3.55
CA GLY A 14 3.40 9.01 -2.76
C GLY A 14 2.08 8.36 -2.30
N LEU A 15 1.34 9.06 -1.46
CA LEU A 15 0.12 8.55 -0.81
C LEU A 15 -1.08 8.47 -1.76
N GLU A 16 -1.25 9.47 -2.63
CA GLU A 16 -2.36 9.52 -3.59
C GLU A 16 -2.32 8.33 -4.55
N GLN A 17 -1.16 8.04 -5.14
CA GLN A 17 -0.99 6.88 -6.03
C GLN A 17 -1.20 5.55 -5.28
N THR A 18 -0.75 5.46 -4.02
CA THR A 18 -1.02 4.29 -3.18
C THR A 18 -2.52 4.08 -2.96
N GLN A 19 -3.28 5.13 -2.66
CA GLN A 19 -4.74 5.06 -2.50
C GLN A 19 -5.42 4.69 -3.83
N ALA A 20 -5.00 5.29 -4.95
CA ALA A 20 -5.52 4.97 -6.28
C ALA A 20 -5.31 3.49 -6.64
N ASN A 21 -4.12 2.95 -6.41
CA ASN A 21 -3.80 1.54 -6.66
C ASN A 21 -4.63 0.60 -5.77
N LEU A 22 -4.82 0.95 -4.49
CA LEU A 22 -5.67 0.17 -3.57
C LEU A 22 -7.13 0.17 -4.04
N SER A 23 -7.66 1.32 -4.46
CA SER A 23 -9.02 1.44 -5.00
C SER A 23 -9.19 0.63 -6.29
N GLN A 24 -8.25 0.75 -7.24
CA GLN A 24 -8.33 0.05 -8.52
C GLN A 24 -8.20 -1.47 -8.40
N HIS A 25 -7.43 -1.96 -7.42
CA HIS A 25 -7.08 -3.37 -7.35
C HIS A 25 -7.61 -4.07 -6.09
N ALA A 26 -7.25 -3.59 -4.90
CA ALA A 26 -7.60 -4.28 -3.66
C ALA A 26 -9.10 -4.22 -3.37
N VAL A 27 -9.74 -3.07 -3.62
CA VAL A 27 -11.20 -2.92 -3.44
C VAL A 27 -11.98 -3.79 -4.43
N GLU A 28 -11.57 -3.83 -5.69
CA GLU A 28 -12.22 -4.69 -6.69
C GLU A 28 -12.05 -6.18 -6.37
N VAL A 29 -10.86 -6.60 -5.92
CA VAL A 29 -10.66 -7.98 -5.46
C VAL A 29 -11.52 -8.28 -4.24
N LYS A 30 -11.60 -7.38 -3.26
CA LYS A 30 -12.48 -7.54 -2.08
C LYS A 30 -13.92 -7.76 -2.51
N ARG A 31 -14.45 -6.98 -3.45
CA ARG A 31 -15.83 -7.14 -3.94
C ARG A 31 -16.09 -8.54 -4.49
N LEU A 32 -15.09 -9.18 -5.07
CA LEU A 32 -15.21 -10.53 -5.63
C LEU A 32 -15.06 -11.65 -4.59
N VAL A 33 -14.17 -11.48 -3.59
CA VAL A 33 -13.75 -12.60 -2.71
C VAL A 33 -14.14 -12.43 -1.25
N SER A 34 -14.47 -11.21 -0.82
CA SER A 34 -14.84 -10.86 0.57
C SER A 34 -15.79 -9.65 0.60
N PRO A 35 -16.97 -9.72 -0.04
CA PRO A 35 -17.89 -8.58 -0.13
C PRO A 35 -18.37 -8.08 1.24
N ASP A 36 -18.69 -9.00 2.14
CA ASP A 36 -19.36 -8.73 3.42
C ASP A 36 -18.42 -8.74 4.64
N ALA A 37 -17.12 -8.89 4.42
CA ALA A 37 -16.12 -8.93 5.49
C ALA A 37 -14.87 -8.13 5.12
N PRO A 38 -14.14 -7.58 6.11
CA PRO A 38 -12.86 -6.93 5.85
C PRO A 38 -11.87 -7.88 5.18
N MET A 39 -11.17 -7.39 4.17
CA MET A 39 -10.13 -8.16 3.47
C MET A 39 -8.75 -7.74 3.97
N PRO A 40 -7.92 -8.68 4.47
CA PRO A 40 -6.52 -8.41 4.76
C PRO A 40 -5.77 -7.89 3.53
N VAL A 41 -5.02 -6.82 3.70
CA VAL A 41 -4.15 -6.27 2.66
C VAL A 41 -2.71 -6.19 3.16
N GLY A 42 -1.79 -6.62 2.31
CA GLY A 42 -0.36 -6.40 2.50
C GLY A 42 0.04 -5.12 1.79
N LEU A 43 0.32 -4.06 2.55
CA LEU A 43 0.67 -2.76 2.00
C LEU A 43 2.14 -2.72 1.58
N TRP A 44 2.41 -2.03 0.49
CA TRP A 44 3.74 -1.57 0.11
C TRP A 44 3.77 -0.05 0.20
N LEU A 45 4.66 0.51 1.03
CA LEU A 45 4.81 1.96 1.21
C LEU A 45 6.23 2.40 0.85
N SER A 46 6.34 3.33 -0.10
CA SER A 46 7.59 3.99 -0.42
C SER A 46 8.04 4.94 0.71
N ASN A 47 9.31 5.35 0.73
CA ASN A 47 9.78 6.37 1.67
C ASN A 47 9.00 7.69 1.53
N ALA A 48 8.65 8.09 0.30
CA ALA A 48 7.85 9.30 0.06
C ALA A 48 6.45 9.17 0.67
N THR A 49 5.78 8.04 0.45
CA THR A 49 4.46 7.74 1.04
C THR A 49 4.52 7.74 2.57
N ALA A 50 5.57 7.14 3.15
CA ALA A 50 5.76 7.14 4.60
C ALA A 50 5.98 8.55 5.15
N ALA A 51 6.80 9.38 4.49
CA ALA A 51 7.03 10.76 4.89
C ALA A 51 5.76 11.61 4.79
N GLU A 52 4.92 11.39 3.78
CA GLU A 52 3.60 12.03 3.65
C GLU A 52 2.65 11.61 4.78
N LEU A 53 2.60 10.32 5.11
CA LEU A 53 1.77 9.80 6.21
C LEU A 53 2.16 10.36 7.57
N MET A 54 3.43 10.74 7.76
CA MET A 54 3.91 11.37 8.99
C MET A 54 3.51 12.85 9.13
N GLN A 55 2.97 13.48 8.09
CA GLN A 55 2.38 14.82 8.19
C GLN A 55 1.08 14.76 8.99
N ALA A 56 0.78 15.83 9.73
CA ALA A 56 -0.41 15.89 10.58
C ALA A 56 -1.68 15.50 9.79
N GLU A 57 -2.55 14.72 10.43
CA GLU A 57 -3.85 14.24 9.92
C GLU A 57 -3.82 13.22 8.77
N ARG A 58 -2.70 13.03 8.05
CA ARG A 58 -2.64 12.10 6.91
C ARG A 58 -2.81 10.64 7.31
N LEU A 59 -2.09 10.17 8.32
CA LEU A 59 -2.21 8.80 8.82
C LEU A 59 -3.64 8.45 9.31
N PRO A 60 -4.30 9.24 10.18
CA PRO A 60 -5.66 8.91 10.59
C PRO A 60 -6.66 8.99 9.44
N GLN A 61 -6.51 9.92 8.49
CA GLN A 61 -7.35 9.95 7.29
C GLN A 61 -7.17 8.69 6.43
N PHE A 62 -5.93 8.27 6.20
CA PHE A 62 -5.65 7.05 5.44
C PHE A 62 -6.17 5.79 6.13
N ALA A 63 -6.03 5.71 7.46
CA ALA A 63 -6.55 4.59 8.26
C ALA A 63 -8.10 4.55 8.23
N ALA A 64 -8.76 5.69 8.34
CA ALA A 64 -10.22 5.78 8.22
C ALA A 64 -10.69 5.34 6.82
N TRP A 65 -10.03 5.82 5.77
CA TRP A 65 -10.33 5.42 4.40
C TRP A 65 -10.17 3.92 4.17
N LEU A 66 -9.09 3.30 4.67
CA LEU A 66 -8.90 1.86 4.59
C LEU A 66 -10.04 1.10 5.28
N ALA A 67 -10.49 1.58 6.45
CA ALA A 67 -11.60 0.98 7.17
C ALA A 67 -12.93 1.12 6.41
N ASP A 68 -13.20 2.27 5.81
CA ASP A 68 -14.41 2.52 5.01
C ASP A 68 -14.47 1.61 3.78
N GLU A 69 -13.33 1.36 3.13
CA GLU A 69 -13.22 0.39 2.02
C GLU A 69 -13.21 -1.08 2.50
N GLY A 70 -13.20 -1.31 3.81
CA GLY A 70 -13.10 -2.63 4.44
C GLY A 70 -11.80 -3.35 4.10
N LEU A 71 -10.70 -2.61 3.94
CA LEU A 71 -9.35 -3.14 3.79
C LEU A 71 -8.66 -3.13 5.16
N LEU A 72 -8.19 -4.29 5.60
CA LEU A 72 -7.50 -4.46 6.88
C LEU A 72 -5.99 -4.54 6.63
N PRO A 73 -5.18 -3.52 6.96
CA PRO A 73 -3.72 -3.61 6.85
C PRO A 73 -3.21 -4.72 7.76
N TYR A 74 -2.72 -5.81 7.16
CA TYR A 74 -2.34 -7.02 7.88
C TYR A 74 -0.82 -7.23 7.85
N THR A 75 -0.19 -6.88 6.73
CA THR A 75 1.27 -6.83 6.60
C THR A 75 1.69 -5.53 5.95
N LEU A 76 2.94 -5.15 6.18
CA LEU A 76 3.52 -3.94 5.61
C LEU A 76 4.93 -4.24 5.13
N ASN A 77 5.16 -4.03 3.84
CA ASN A 77 6.48 -3.99 3.23
C ASN A 77 6.88 -2.51 3.11
N GLY A 78 7.77 -2.05 3.99
CA GLY A 78 8.29 -0.68 3.95
C GLY A 78 9.73 -0.70 3.49
N PHE A 79 10.02 -0.29 2.26
CA PHE A 79 11.37 -0.21 1.67
C PHE A 79 11.31 0.59 0.36
N PRO A 80 12.41 1.14 -0.17
CA PRO A 80 13.45 1.98 0.40
C PRO A 80 13.54 3.32 -0.39
N TYR A 81 14.61 4.11 -0.24
CA TYR A 81 14.82 5.45 -0.83
C TYR A 81 14.92 5.53 -2.37
N GLY A 82 14.18 4.72 -3.14
CA GLY A 82 14.22 4.76 -4.60
C GLY A 82 13.14 3.92 -5.28
N ASP A 83 12.76 4.35 -6.49
CA ASP A 83 11.75 3.70 -7.34
C ASP A 83 12.21 2.29 -7.76
N PHE A 84 11.43 1.28 -7.39
CA PHE A 84 11.72 -0.13 -7.67
C PHE A 84 11.57 -0.49 -9.17
N HIS A 85 11.10 0.46 -10.01
CA HIS A 85 10.91 0.29 -11.45
C HIS A 85 12.02 0.92 -12.31
N GLN A 86 13.17 1.26 -11.72
CA GLN A 86 14.37 1.56 -12.50
C GLN A 86 14.82 0.31 -13.29
N PRO A 87 15.37 0.46 -14.52
CA PRO A 87 15.73 -0.66 -15.40
C PRO A 87 16.75 -1.67 -14.83
N VAL A 88 17.35 -1.40 -13.67
CA VAL A 88 18.36 -2.25 -13.03
C VAL A 88 17.99 -2.48 -11.56
N VAL A 89 17.16 -3.49 -11.32
CA VAL A 89 16.92 -4.03 -9.98
C VAL A 89 18.04 -5.03 -9.68
N LYS A 90 19.11 -4.59 -9.01
CA LYS A 90 19.95 -5.42 -8.13
C LYS A 90 21.04 -4.53 -7.51
N HIS A 91 21.16 -4.61 -6.18
CA HIS A 91 22.21 -4.05 -5.31
C HIS A 91 21.93 -2.74 -4.55
N ARG A 92 21.06 -1.82 -5.01
CA ARG A 92 20.92 -0.50 -4.34
C ARG A 92 19.57 -0.20 -3.69
N ALA A 93 18.67 -1.18 -3.63
CA ALA A 93 17.39 -0.96 -2.96
C ALA A 93 17.61 -0.47 -1.52
N TYR A 94 18.46 -1.11 -0.71
CA TYR A 94 18.50 -0.83 0.73
C TYR A 94 19.56 0.17 1.22
N GLU A 95 20.27 0.88 0.34
CA GLU A 95 21.39 1.75 0.77
C GLU A 95 20.96 3.22 0.94
N PRO A 96 21.26 3.87 2.09
CA PRO A 96 21.13 5.33 2.23
C PRO A 96 22.14 6.06 1.33
N ALA A 97 21.79 7.29 0.92
CA ALA A 97 22.71 8.21 0.24
C ALA A 97 23.73 8.83 1.22
#